data_AF-A0A972RFI6-F1
#
_entry.id   AF-A0A972RFI6-F1
#
_cell.length_a   1.000
_cell.length_b   1.000
_cell.length_c   1.000
_cell.angle_alpha   90.00
_cell.angle_beta   90.00
_cell.angle_gamma   90.00
#
_symmetry.space_group_name_H-M   'P 1'
#
loop_
_entity.id
_entity.type
_entity.pdbx_description
1 polymer ?
#
loop_
_entity_poly.entity_id
_entity_poly.type
_entity_poly.pdbx_seq_one_letter_code
_entity_poly.pdbx_strand_id
1 'polypeptide(L)'
;MHTLFQSPFFKDSTYSRITHHDRAPALSPDRTKPKLKTVHPGTLYIVSTPIGNLEDITLRALRILKEVSTIAAEDTRHTGKLLAHFEIHTPMTSYHDFNKEAKTPVMIKRLEDGESFALVSDAGTPTISDPGYFLIKEAI
;
A
#
# COMPACT_ATOMS: atom_id res chain seq x y z
N MET A 1 4.07 -70.99 24.57
CA MET A 1 4.19 -69.57 24.95
C MET A 1 5.32 -68.95 24.14
N HIS A 2 5.02 -67.89 23.37
CA HIS A 2 5.92 -66.84 22.83
C HIS A 2 7.19 -67.23 22.02
N THR A 3 7.68 -66.50 21.00
CA THR A 3 7.18 -65.66 19.89
C THR A 3 8.43 -65.35 19.04
N LEU A 4 8.24 -65.13 17.72
CA LEU A 4 8.99 -64.24 16.81
C LEU A 4 10.49 -64.49 16.55
N PHE A 5 10.85 -64.81 15.30
CA PHE A 5 11.52 -63.91 14.34
C PHE A 5 11.98 -64.72 13.12
N GLN A 6 11.53 -64.36 11.92
CA GLN A 6 12.18 -64.77 10.68
C GLN A 6 12.09 -63.62 9.67
N SER A 7 13.22 -62.96 9.46
CA SER A 7 13.63 -62.39 8.17
C SER A 7 14.38 -63.49 7.38
N PRO A 8 14.67 -63.39 6.06
CA PRO A 8 14.77 -62.16 5.26
C PRO A 8 14.23 -62.19 3.81
N PHE A 9 13.96 -60.98 3.30
CA PHE A 9 14.39 -60.42 2.01
C PHE A 9 14.81 -61.38 0.87
N PHE A 10 13.98 -61.48 -0.19
CA PHE A 10 14.44 -61.73 -1.58
C PHE A 10 13.46 -61.16 -2.61
N LYS A 11 13.98 -60.83 -3.79
CA LYS A 11 13.55 -59.79 -4.74
C LYS A 11 12.53 -60.21 -5.82
N ASP A 12 12.03 -59.16 -6.49
CA ASP A 12 11.75 -59.01 -7.94
C ASP A 12 10.32 -59.17 -8.52
N SER A 13 9.86 -58.04 -9.09
CA SER A 13 9.41 -57.86 -10.48
C SER A 13 8.09 -58.46 -11.00
N THR A 14 7.26 -57.53 -11.52
CA THR A 14 6.40 -57.61 -12.72
C THR A 14 5.20 -58.58 -12.75
N TYR A 15 3.98 -58.02 -12.76
CA TYR A 15 2.95 -58.41 -13.74
C TYR A 15 1.82 -57.37 -13.86
N SER A 16 1.30 -57.22 -15.09
CA SER A 16 0.31 -56.24 -15.54
C SER A 16 -1.15 -56.76 -15.55
N ARG A 17 -2.11 -55.84 -15.78
CA ARG A 17 -3.48 -56.04 -16.38
C ARG A 17 -4.53 -56.65 -15.41
N ILE A 18 -5.81 -56.27 -15.28
CA ILE A 18 -6.89 -55.66 -16.11
C ILE A 18 -7.95 -55.09 -15.11
N THR A 19 -8.67 -53.97 -15.32
CA THR A 19 -10.07 -53.95 -15.82
C THR A 19 -10.68 -52.54 -15.82
N HIS A 20 -11.57 -52.35 -16.79
CA HIS A 20 -12.41 -51.19 -17.04
C HIS A 20 -13.41 -50.92 -15.90
N HIS A 21 -13.89 -49.66 -15.86
CA HIS A 21 -14.96 -49.11 -15.02
C HIS A 21 -14.60 -48.76 -13.58
N ASP A 22 -13.93 -47.63 -13.42
CA ASP A 22 -14.35 -46.63 -12.42
C ASP A 22 -13.75 -45.26 -12.81
N ARG A 23 -14.57 -44.42 -13.46
CA ARG A 23 -14.28 -42.98 -13.52
C ARG A 23 -14.55 -42.44 -12.12
N ALA A 24 -13.50 -42.24 -11.33
CA ALA A 24 -13.57 -41.35 -10.18
C ALA A 24 -14.18 -40.01 -10.65
N PRO A 25 -15.23 -39.48 -10.00
CA PRO A 25 -15.79 -38.20 -10.39
C PRO A 25 -14.68 -37.15 -10.25
N ALA A 26 -14.42 -36.44 -11.34
CA ALA A 26 -13.55 -35.28 -11.32
C ALA A 26 -14.03 -34.37 -10.19
N LEU A 27 -13.19 -34.20 -9.16
CA LEU A 27 -13.35 -33.17 -8.14
C LEU A 27 -13.63 -31.86 -8.88
N SER A 28 -14.87 -31.39 -8.76
CA SER A 28 -15.28 -30.11 -9.29
C SER A 28 -14.40 -29.04 -8.65
N PRO A 29 -13.87 -28.06 -9.42
CA PRO A 29 -13.15 -26.96 -8.81
C PRO A 29 -14.12 -26.24 -7.88
N ASP A 30 -13.79 -26.29 -6.60
CA ASP A 30 -14.51 -25.66 -5.49
C ASP A 30 -14.80 -24.18 -5.82
N ARG A 31 -16.06 -23.88 -6.11
CA ARG A 31 -16.55 -22.53 -6.47
C ARG A 31 -16.74 -21.61 -5.25
N THR A 32 -16.34 -22.03 -4.05
CA THR A 32 -16.63 -21.30 -2.81
C THR A 32 -15.49 -20.43 -2.29
N LYS A 33 -14.32 -20.40 -2.95
CA LYS A 33 -13.26 -19.48 -2.54
C LYS A 33 -13.67 -18.03 -2.86
N PRO A 34 -13.77 -17.13 -1.87
CA PRO A 34 -14.05 -15.73 -2.14
C PRO A 34 -12.94 -15.17 -3.02
N LYS A 35 -13.31 -14.49 -4.11
CA LYS A 35 -12.35 -13.70 -4.89
C LYS A 35 -11.74 -12.68 -3.93
N LEU A 36 -10.47 -12.86 -3.58
CA LEU A 36 -9.68 -11.84 -2.88
C LEU A 36 -9.79 -10.54 -3.68
N LYS A 37 -10.32 -9.48 -3.05
CA LYS A 37 -10.24 -8.14 -3.63
C LYS A 37 -8.75 -7.78 -3.71
N THR A 38 -8.22 -7.63 -4.91
CA THR A 38 -6.90 -7.07 -5.13
C THR A 38 -6.99 -5.57 -4.85
N VAL A 39 -6.51 -5.15 -3.68
CA VAL A 39 -6.34 -3.73 -3.37
C VAL A 39 -5.03 -3.28 -4.01
N HIS A 40 -5.10 -2.23 -4.83
CA HIS A 40 -3.90 -1.57 -5.33
C HIS A 40 -3.49 -0.49 -4.33
N PRO A 41 -2.20 -0.39 -3.97
CA PRO A 41 -1.73 0.65 -3.07
C PRO A 41 -2.00 2.03 -3.67
N GLY A 42 -2.28 3.00 -2.79
CA GLY A 42 -2.46 4.39 -3.13
C GLY A 42 -1.13 5.07 -3.49
N THR A 43 -1.21 6.34 -3.85
CA THR A 43 -0.04 7.13 -4.27
C THR A 43 0.26 8.23 -3.27
N LEU A 44 1.54 8.36 -2.90
CA LEU A 44 2.06 9.52 -2.20
C LEU A 44 2.56 10.55 -3.21
N TYR A 45 1.86 11.67 -3.34
CA TYR A 45 2.26 12.79 -4.19
C TYR A 45 3.06 13.81 -3.40
N ILE A 46 4.20 14.24 -3.95
CA ILE A 46 5.00 15.32 -3.38
C ILE A 46 4.65 16.61 -4.12
N VAL A 47 4.15 17.60 -3.39
CA VAL A 47 3.65 18.87 -3.94
C VAL A 47 4.37 20.02 -3.25
N SER A 48 5.14 20.80 -4.01
CA SER A 48 5.75 22.04 -3.53
C SER A 48 4.73 23.18 -3.50
N THR A 49 4.72 23.98 -2.43
CA THR A 49 4.01 25.27 -2.43
C THR A 49 4.80 26.35 -3.14
N PRO A 50 4.14 27.32 -3.81
CA PRO A 50 4.82 28.52 -4.30
C PRO A 50 5.46 29.34 -3.17
N ILE A 51 6.63 29.92 -3.40
CA ILE A 51 7.39 30.73 -2.41
C ILE A 51 6.72 32.10 -2.13
N GLY A 52 5.75 32.52 -2.95
CA GLY A 52 5.06 33.79 -2.72
C GLY A 52 3.79 33.99 -3.53
N ASN A 53 3.82 33.74 -4.84
CA ASN A 53 2.65 33.90 -5.68
C ASN A 53 1.84 32.59 -5.75
N LEU A 54 0.60 32.61 -5.26
CA LEU A 54 -0.29 31.44 -5.30
C LEU A 54 -0.56 30.97 -6.74
N GLU A 55 -0.48 31.86 -7.73
CA GLU A 55 -0.68 31.53 -9.14
C GLU A 55 0.46 30.73 -9.77
N ASP A 56 1.63 30.65 -9.12
CA ASP A 56 2.75 29.82 -9.60
C ASP A 56 2.51 28.32 -9.39
N ILE A 57 1.39 27.95 -8.74
CA ILE A 57 1.00 26.56 -8.59
C ILE A 57 0.58 25.95 -9.94
N THR A 58 1.05 24.73 -10.20
CA THR A 58 0.69 24.04 -11.45
C THR A 58 -0.75 23.51 -11.41
N LEU A 59 -1.40 23.46 -12.57
CA LEU A 59 -2.72 22.82 -12.73
C LEU A 59 -2.72 21.36 -12.24
N ARG A 60 -1.60 20.65 -12.42
CA ARG A 60 -1.44 19.28 -11.93
C ARG A 60 -1.45 19.20 -10.41
N ALA A 61 -0.77 20.13 -9.73
CA ALA A 61 -0.78 20.19 -8.27
C ALA A 61 -2.19 20.47 -7.73
N LEU A 62 -2.90 21.44 -8.32
CA LEU A 62 -4.29 21.72 -7.96
C LEU A 62 -5.20 20.50 -8.12
N ARG A 63 -5.06 19.76 -9.23
CA ARG A 63 -5.83 18.52 -9.44
C ARG A 63 -5.52 17.48 -8.36
N ILE A 64 -4.24 17.21 -8.10
CA ILE A 64 -3.81 16.26 -7.08
C ILE A 64 -4.37 16.63 -5.71
N LEU A 65 -4.24 17.89 -5.30
CA LEU A 65 -4.74 18.36 -4.00
C LEU A 65 -6.26 18.21 -3.87
N LYS A 66 -7.02 18.21 -4.97
CA LYS A 66 -8.47 17.96 -5.00
C LYS A 66 -8.85 16.48 -4.99
N GLU A 67 -7.96 15.59 -5.45
CA GLU A 67 -8.26 14.17 -5.67
C GLU A 67 -7.76 13.23 -4.54
N VAL A 68 -6.73 13.64 -3.79
CA VAL A 68 -6.18 12.82 -2.71
C VAL A 68 -7.13 12.71 -1.51
N SER A 69 -7.00 11.63 -0.73
CA SER A 69 -7.80 11.41 0.47
C SER A 69 -7.44 12.38 1.60
N THR A 70 -6.17 12.77 1.70
CA THR A 70 -5.67 13.66 2.77
C THR A 70 -4.43 14.41 2.31
N ILE A 71 -4.34 15.68 2.69
CA ILE A 71 -3.16 16.53 2.51
C ILE A 71 -2.38 16.52 3.83
N ALA A 72 -1.13 16.06 3.79
CA ALA A 72 -0.16 16.18 4.87
C ALA A 72 0.68 17.43 4.64
N ALA A 73 0.51 18.46 5.45
CA ALA A 73 1.17 19.75 5.28
C ALA A 73 2.19 20.02 6.38
N GLU A 74 3.39 20.47 5.99
CA GLU A 74 4.41 20.94 6.91
C GLU A 74 3.93 22.19 7.68
N ASP A 75 3.58 23.25 6.95
CA ASP A 75 2.86 24.41 7.47
C ASP A 75 1.38 24.41 7.02
N THR A 76 0.51 24.03 7.95
CA THR A 76 -0.95 24.05 7.76
C THR A 76 -1.52 25.45 7.58
N ARG A 77 -0.87 26.52 8.06
CA ARG A 77 -1.33 27.90 7.89
C ARG A 77 -1.09 28.37 6.46
N HIS A 78 0.11 28.11 5.92
CA HIS A 78 0.43 28.43 4.53
C HIS A 78 -0.46 27.62 3.60
N THR A 79 -0.44 26.29 3.77
CA THR A 79 -1.22 25.38 2.93
C THR A 79 -2.70 25.69 3.02
N GLY A 80 -3.23 26.01 4.21
CA GLY A 80 -4.62 26.42 4.39
C GLY A 80 -5.03 27.65 3.56
N LYS A 81 -4.15 28.66 3.42
CA LYS A 81 -4.43 29.83 2.55
C LYS A 81 -4.50 29.44 1.09
N LEU A 82 -3.58 28.58 0.63
CA LEU A 82 -3.57 28.05 -0.74
C LEU A 82 -4.87 27.28 -1.03
N LEU A 83 -5.25 26.35 -0.14
CA LEU A 83 -6.47 25.55 -0.31
C LEU A 83 -7.73 26.43 -0.31
N ALA A 84 -7.79 27.43 0.56
CA ALA A 84 -8.90 28.39 0.59
C ALA A 84 -8.99 29.21 -0.70
N HIS A 85 -7.87 29.70 -1.23
CA HIS A 85 -7.82 30.49 -2.46
C HIS A 85 -8.34 29.71 -3.68
N PHE A 86 -8.08 28.40 -3.75
CA PHE A 86 -8.49 27.54 -4.86
C PHE A 86 -9.74 26.67 -4.57
N GLU A 87 -10.45 26.97 -3.47
CA GLU A 87 -11.67 26.27 -3.03
C GLU A 87 -11.48 24.74 -2.93
N ILE A 88 -10.37 24.32 -2.33
CA ILE A 88 -10.03 22.92 -2.09
C ILE A 88 -10.47 22.51 -0.69
N HIS A 89 -11.36 21.52 -0.60
CA HIS A 89 -11.96 21.05 0.65
C HIS A 89 -11.37 19.74 1.18
N THR A 90 -10.33 19.22 0.54
CA THR A 90 -9.66 17.99 0.93
C THR A 90 -9.16 18.09 2.38
N PRO A 91 -9.38 17.07 3.23
CA PRO A 91 -8.93 17.08 4.61
C PRO A 91 -7.41 17.31 4.71
N MET A 92 -7.01 18.20 5.62
CA MET A 92 -5.60 18.52 5.85
C MET A 92 -5.17 18.10 7.26
N THR A 93 -3.97 17.56 7.39
CA THR A 93 -3.32 17.25 8.67
C THR A 93 -1.90 17.81 8.69
N SER A 94 -1.41 18.22 9.85
CA SER A 94 -0.01 18.66 9.98
C SER A 94 0.96 17.48 9.84
N TYR A 95 2.12 17.68 9.25
CA TYR A 95 3.16 16.66 9.18
C TYR A 95 4.53 17.32 9.28
N HIS A 96 5.14 17.23 10.47
CA HIS A 96 6.38 17.91 10.81
C HIS A 96 7.19 17.09 11.84
N ASP A 97 8.39 17.55 12.18
CA ASP A 97 9.35 16.78 13.00
C ASP A 97 8.78 16.24 14.31
N PHE A 98 7.97 17.02 15.02
CA PHE A 98 7.38 16.59 16.30
C PHE A 98 6.36 15.45 16.19
N ASN A 99 5.76 15.21 15.02
CA ASN A 99 4.67 14.22 14.88
C ASN A 99 4.88 13.18 13.78
N LYS A 100 5.96 13.29 13.00
CA LYS A 100 6.24 12.39 11.87
C LYS A 100 6.32 10.91 12.29
N GLU A 101 6.98 10.62 13.41
CA GLU A 101 7.15 9.23 13.88
C GLU A 101 5.82 8.58 14.27
N ALA A 102 4.89 9.37 14.84
CA ALA A 102 3.57 8.88 15.20
C ALA A 102 2.62 8.76 13.99
N LYS A 103 2.73 9.69 13.02
CA LYS A 103 1.81 9.75 11.87
C LYS A 103 2.18 8.81 10.74
N THR A 104 3.47 8.57 10.51
CA THR A 104 3.97 7.77 9.38
C THR A 104 3.38 6.37 9.34
N PRO A 105 3.39 5.56 10.42
CA PRO A 105 2.85 4.20 10.36
C PRO A 105 1.38 4.17 9.96
N VAL A 106 0.59 5.14 10.43
CA VAL A 106 -0.84 5.28 10.09
C VAL A 106 -1.02 5.66 8.62
N MET A 107 -0.20 6.55 8.10
CA MET A 107 -0.26 6.98 6.71
C MET A 107 0.19 5.88 5.75
N ILE A 108 1.27 5.15 6.06
CA ILE A 108 1.72 3.99 5.28
C ILE A 108 0.63 2.94 5.21
N LYS A 109 -0.02 2.62 6.34
CA LYS A 109 -1.11 1.65 6.35
C LYS A 109 -2.26 2.05 5.43
N ARG A 110 -2.64 3.33 5.44
CA ARG A 110 -3.70 3.88 4.56
C ARG A 110 -3.28 3.88 3.09
N LEU A 111 -2.00 4.14 2.79
CA LEU A 111 -1.44 4.00 1.44
C LEU A 111 -1.55 2.56 0.96
N GLU A 112 -1.16 1.57 1.77
CA GLU A 112 -1.31 0.14 1.44
C GLU A 112 -2.78 -0.25 1.20
N ASP A 113 -3.70 0.36 1.93
CA ASP A 113 -5.15 0.13 1.81
C ASP A 113 -5.78 0.86 0.60
N GLY A 114 -4.98 1.59 -0.18
CA GLY A 114 -5.38 2.22 -1.44
C GLY A 114 -5.66 3.72 -1.37
N GLU A 115 -5.51 4.35 -0.20
CA GLU A 115 -5.71 5.79 -0.07
C GLU A 115 -4.50 6.57 -0.60
N SER A 116 -4.76 7.65 -1.34
CA SER A 116 -3.70 8.53 -1.83
C SER A 116 -3.53 9.77 -0.95
N PHE A 117 -2.29 10.23 -0.82
CA PHE A 117 -1.93 11.38 0.01
C PHE A 117 -1.16 12.41 -0.81
N ALA A 118 -1.33 13.69 -0.51
CA ALA A 118 -0.40 14.72 -0.95
C ALA A 118 0.43 15.20 0.24
N LEU A 119 1.75 15.08 0.15
CA LEU A 119 2.68 15.71 1.06
C LEU A 119 3.04 17.10 0.51
N VAL A 120 2.71 18.13 1.28
CA VAL A 120 2.96 19.53 0.97
C VAL A 120 4.07 20.04 1.87
N SER A 121 5.20 20.42 1.27
CA SER A 121 6.35 21.02 1.95
C SER A 121 6.50 22.48 1.54
N ASP A 122 6.89 23.32 2.50
CA ASP A 122 7.09 24.73 2.25
C ASP A 122 8.43 24.97 1.57
N ALA A 123 8.41 25.74 0.50
CA ALA A 123 9.61 26.08 -0.25
C ALA A 123 10.46 27.09 0.56
N GLY A 124 11.37 26.55 1.39
CA GLY A 124 12.41 27.30 2.09
C GLY A 124 13.76 26.57 2.10
N THR A 125 13.75 25.24 2.20
CA THR A 125 14.93 24.38 2.00
C THR A 125 14.50 22.92 1.78
N PRO A 126 14.30 22.48 0.54
CA PRO A 126 14.09 21.06 0.28
C PRO A 126 15.33 20.29 0.76
N THR A 127 15.13 19.16 1.44
CA THR A 127 16.13 18.08 1.70
C THR A 127 17.20 18.23 2.79
N ILE A 128 17.35 19.35 3.51
CA ILE A 128 18.29 19.43 4.66
C ILE A 128 17.60 19.25 6.03
N SER A 129 16.30 19.52 6.14
CA SER A 129 15.52 19.31 7.38
C SER A 129 14.05 19.02 7.11
N ASP A 130 13.78 18.33 6.00
CA ASP A 130 12.43 18.13 5.51
C ASP A 130 11.78 16.94 6.25
N PRO A 131 10.75 17.15 7.09
CA PRO A 131 10.06 16.04 7.76
C PRO A 131 9.52 15.03 6.73
N GLY A 132 9.24 15.52 5.51
CA GLY A 132 8.82 14.74 4.37
C GLY A 132 9.75 13.60 3.97
N TYR A 133 11.07 13.74 4.16
CA TYR A 133 12.04 12.70 3.82
C TYR A 133 11.75 11.39 4.58
N PHE A 134 11.32 11.50 5.84
CA PHE A 134 10.98 10.33 6.66
C PHE A 134 9.81 9.55 6.05
N LEU A 135 8.74 10.23 5.63
CA LEU A 135 7.59 9.57 5.01
C LEU A 135 7.95 8.93 3.67
N ILE A 136 8.73 9.65 2.85
CA ILE A 136 9.16 9.17 1.53
C ILE A 136 9.97 7.88 1.67
N LYS A 137 10.89 7.84 2.64
CA LYS A 137 11.74 6.67 2.88
C LYS A 137 10.91 5.44 3.29
N GLU A 138 9.90 5.62 4.13
CA GLU A 138 9.07 4.50 4.60
C GLU A 138 8.01 4.07 3.56
N ALA A 139 7.79 4.85 2.50
CA ALA A 139 6.80 4.57 1.44
C ALA A 139 7.38 3.84 0.21
N ILE A 140 8.70 3.59 0.16
CA ILE A 140 9.40 2.86 -0.92
C ILE A 140 9.81 1.48 -0.41
#